data_AF-A0A147B9I3-F1
#
_entry.id   AF-A0A147B9I3-F1
#
_cell.length_a   1.000
_cell.length_b   1.000
_cell.length_c   1.000
_cell.angle_alpha   90.00
_cell.angle_beta   90.00
_cell.angle_gamma   90.00
#
_symmetry.space_group_name_H-M   'P 1'
#
loop_
_entity.id
_entity.type
_entity.pdbx_description
1 polymer ?
#
loop_
_entity_poly.entity_id
_entity_poly.type
_entity_poly.pdbx_seq_one_letter_code
_entity_poly.pdbx_strand_id
1 'polypeptide(L)'
;LFDVKAYSAMLNQKLKPALLYLWWIDGKNYTELTRPWYANTLAFPFNYILPGQMQRAATHAVHSKLEQLDPDDNRALESAVFKEAQECLTTLSQRLGDDPFFFGKRPTSLDAIVFGHLAPLLKAPFPSSALQHHLKACDNLAAFVSRILQQYFPPAKIGEGDETYKPSVNSPDTDADLTWTNVILSAAVAVCAMVGYAFMSGLVQIEIDEPQDDEETKGT
;
A
#
# COMPACT_ATOMS: atom_id res chain seq x y z
N LEU A 1 30.03 -1.57 -1.32
CA LEU A 1 29.05 -2.60 -0.85
C LEU A 1 28.73 -2.42 0.64
N PHE A 2 29.73 -2.33 1.53
CA PHE A 2 29.50 -2.09 2.96
C PHE A 2 28.72 -0.79 3.24
N ASP A 3 29.13 0.31 2.60
CA ASP A 3 28.44 1.61 2.77
C ASP A 3 26.97 1.54 2.35
N VAL A 4 26.67 0.91 1.22
CA VAL A 4 25.29 0.75 0.73
C VAL A 4 24.41 0.03 1.75
N LYS A 5 24.94 -1.03 2.39
CA LYS A 5 24.23 -1.75 3.45
C LYS A 5 24.02 -0.88 4.69
N ALA A 6 25.03 -0.12 5.10
CA ALA A 6 24.93 0.79 6.24
C ALA A 6 23.87 1.89 6.00
N TYR A 7 23.89 2.55 4.84
CA TYR A 7 22.89 3.55 4.49
C TYR A 7 21.48 2.94 4.33
N SER A 8 21.37 1.76 3.72
CA SER A 8 20.08 1.06 3.62
C SER A 8 19.53 0.70 5.01
N ALA A 9 20.37 0.25 5.94
CA ALA A 9 19.98 0.00 7.32
C ALA A 9 19.55 1.30 8.02
N MET A 10 20.30 2.39 7.85
CA MET A 10 19.95 3.70 8.40
C MET A 10 18.60 4.21 7.89
N LEU A 11 18.33 4.10 6.58
CA LEU A 11 17.03 4.46 5.99
C LEU A 11 15.90 3.61 6.56
N ASN A 12 16.10 2.29 6.64
CA ASN A 12 15.11 1.37 7.18
C ASN A 12 14.84 1.58 8.67
N GLN A 13 15.85 1.97 9.44
CA GLN A 13 15.71 2.22 10.87
C GLN A 13 15.14 3.61 11.14
N LYS A 14 15.66 4.67 10.52
CA LYS A 14 15.29 6.05 10.87
C LYS A 14 14.17 6.63 10.01
N LEU A 15 14.27 6.50 8.68
CA LEU A 15 13.35 7.17 7.76
C LEU A 15 12.07 6.37 7.51
N LYS A 16 12.17 5.04 7.34
CA LYS A 16 11.03 4.18 7.02
C LYS A 16 9.90 4.24 8.06
N PRO A 17 10.16 4.24 9.38
CA PRO A 17 9.09 4.38 10.37
C PRO A 17 8.33 5.71 10.26
N ALA A 18 9.02 6.80 9.95
CA ALA A 18 8.38 8.10 9.73
C ALA A 18 7.51 8.12 8.47
N LEU A 19 7.94 7.45 7.39
CA LEU A 19 7.11 7.25 6.21
C LEU A 19 5.87 6.41 6.55
N LEU A 20 6.03 5.30 7.26
CA LEU A 20 4.90 4.47 7.67
C LEU A 20 3.91 5.25 8.54
N TYR A 21 4.41 6.06 9.47
CA TYR A 21 3.58 6.96 10.25
C TYR A 21 2.79 7.92 9.35
N LEU A 22 3.47 8.61 8.44
CA LEU A 22 2.86 9.60 7.55
C LEU A 22 1.81 9.01 6.61
N TRP A 23 2.05 7.81 6.07
CA TRP A 23 1.15 7.16 5.10
C TRP A 23 -0.04 6.46 5.78
N TRP A 24 0.17 5.82 6.93
CA TRP A 24 -0.79 4.85 7.47
C TRP A 24 -1.31 5.15 8.87
N ILE A 25 -0.57 5.93 9.68
CA ILE A 25 -0.93 6.19 11.08
C ILE A 25 -1.54 7.59 11.24
N ASP A 26 -0.99 8.60 10.57
CA ASP A 26 -1.56 9.94 10.60
C ASP A 26 -2.98 9.90 10.03
N GLY A 27 -3.96 10.18 10.90
CA GLY A 27 -5.37 10.07 10.59
C GLY A 27 -5.79 10.94 9.41
N LYS A 28 -5.24 12.14 9.27
CA LYS A 28 -5.57 13.07 8.17
C LYS A 28 -5.06 12.53 6.85
N ASN A 29 -3.77 12.19 6.79
CA ASN A 29 -3.17 11.65 5.57
C ASN A 29 -3.77 10.31 5.16
N TYR A 30 -4.05 9.42 6.11
CA TYR A 30 -4.61 8.12 5.80
C TYR A 30 -6.02 8.23 5.21
N THR A 31 -6.88 9.05 5.82
CA THR A 31 -8.29 9.15 5.41
C THR A 31 -8.48 9.95 4.13
N GLU A 32 -7.75 11.04 3.95
CA GLU A 32 -7.93 11.95 2.81
C GLU A 32 -7.09 11.54 1.59
N LEU A 33 -5.91 10.96 1.79
CA LEU A 33 -4.97 10.63 0.72
C LEU A 33 -4.81 9.12 0.52
N THR A 34 -4.22 8.42 1.50
CA THR A 34 -3.69 7.07 1.30
C THR A 34 -4.79 6.05 0.99
N ARG A 35 -5.85 6.00 1.82
CA ARG A 35 -6.92 5.01 1.66
C ARG A 35 -7.68 5.21 0.35
N PRO A 36 -8.14 6.43 -0.03
CA PRO A 36 -8.78 6.63 -1.32
C PRO A 36 -7.88 6.28 -2.52
N TRP A 37 -6.59 6.63 -2.47
CA TRP A 37 -5.64 6.30 -3.54
C TRP A 37 -5.56 4.79 -3.81
N TYR A 38 -5.37 4.00 -2.75
CA TYR A 38 -5.32 2.55 -2.88
C TYR A 38 -6.68 1.98 -3.27
N ALA A 39 -7.77 2.47 -2.67
CA ALA A 39 -9.11 1.96 -2.93
C ALA A 39 -9.58 2.20 -4.38
N ASN A 40 -9.19 3.33 -4.98
CA ASN A 40 -9.57 3.68 -6.36
C ASN A 40 -8.72 2.97 -7.42
N THR A 41 -7.55 2.46 -7.05
CA THR A 41 -6.63 1.80 -7.99
C THR A 41 -6.85 0.29 -8.03
N LEU A 42 -7.42 -0.29 -6.97
CA LEU A 42 -7.57 -1.73 -6.79
C LEU A 42 -9.01 -2.17 -7.07
N ALA A 43 -9.16 -3.34 -7.69
CA ALA A 43 -10.47 -3.96 -7.85
C ALA A 43 -10.99 -4.50 -6.50
N PHE A 44 -12.32 -4.61 -6.41
CA PHE A 44 -12.96 -5.37 -5.34
C PHE A 44 -12.46 -6.84 -5.37
N PRO A 45 -12.19 -7.49 -4.21
CA PRO A 45 -12.33 -7.01 -2.83
C PRO A 45 -11.07 -6.35 -2.25
N PHE A 46 -9.97 -6.29 -3.02
CA PHE A 46 -8.65 -5.88 -2.54
C PHE A 46 -8.62 -4.40 -2.11
N ASN A 47 -9.47 -3.55 -2.70
CA ASN A 47 -9.64 -2.16 -2.28
C ASN A 47 -10.04 -1.99 -0.80
N TYR A 48 -10.75 -2.94 -0.20
CA TYR A 48 -11.13 -2.90 1.22
C TYR A 48 -10.11 -3.59 2.12
N ILE A 49 -9.55 -4.71 1.66
CA ILE A 49 -8.69 -5.57 2.49
C ILE A 49 -7.28 -4.99 2.60
N LEU A 50 -6.69 -4.58 1.48
CA LEU A 50 -5.28 -4.22 1.43
C LEU A 50 -4.94 -2.97 2.27
N PRO A 51 -5.69 -1.85 2.20
CA PRO A 51 -5.37 -0.68 3.01
C PRO A 51 -5.44 -0.98 4.52
N GLY A 52 -6.42 -1.78 4.96
CA GLY A 52 -6.55 -2.19 6.36
C GLY A 52 -5.41 -3.09 6.81
N GLN A 53 -4.96 -4.03 5.97
CA GLN A 53 -3.82 -4.88 6.28
C GLN A 53 -2.52 -4.06 6.37
N MET A 54 -2.29 -3.17 5.40
CA MET A 54 -1.10 -2.32 5.37
C MET A 54 -1.06 -1.36 6.56
N GLN A 55 -2.22 -0.79 6.94
CA GLN A 55 -2.33 0.05 8.13
C GLN A 55 -1.94 -0.72 9.39
N ARG A 56 -2.51 -1.90 9.63
CA ARG A 56 -2.17 -2.72 10.82
C ARG A 56 -0.69 -3.08 10.85
N ALA A 57 -0.11 -3.45 9.71
CA ALA A 57 1.31 -3.79 9.60
C ALA A 57 2.20 -2.57 9.90
N ALA A 58 1.84 -1.39 9.40
CA ALA A 58 2.55 -0.15 9.64
C ALA A 58 2.48 0.27 11.12
N THR A 59 1.28 0.23 11.72
CA THR A 59 1.05 0.47 13.15
C THR A 59 1.91 -0.46 13.98
N HIS A 60 1.83 -1.78 13.76
CA HIS A 60 2.63 -2.76 14.48
C HIS A 60 4.14 -2.47 14.36
N ALA A 61 4.64 -2.21 13.15
CA ALA A 61 6.07 -1.96 12.92
C ALA A 61 6.58 -0.69 13.61
N VAL A 62 5.77 0.36 13.69
CA VAL A 62 6.14 1.63 14.34
C VAL A 62 6.08 1.48 15.87
N HIS A 63 5.02 0.88 16.42
CA HIS A 63 4.91 0.66 17.86
C HIS A 63 5.96 -0.33 18.38
N SER A 64 6.28 -1.40 17.63
CA SER A 64 7.35 -2.33 18.03
C SER A 64 8.74 -1.68 18.07
N LYS A 65 8.93 -0.55 17.37
CA LYS A 65 10.19 0.19 17.42
C LYS A 65 10.24 1.14 18.62
N LEU A 66 9.09 1.65 19.04
CA LEU A 66 8.94 2.68 20.07
C LEU A 66 8.13 2.14 21.25
N GLU A 67 8.48 0.95 21.75
CA GLU A 67 7.77 0.26 22.83
C GLU A 67 7.71 1.06 24.14
N GLN A 68 8.62 2.02 24.31
CA GLN A 68 8.70 2.88 25.49
C GLN A 68 7.68 4.02 25.48
N LEU A 69 7.09 4.32 24.32
CA LEU A 69 6.07 5.36 24.19
C LEU A 69 4.69 4.76 24.42
N ASP A 70 3.82 5.56 25.03
CA ASP A 70 2.40 5.22 25.15
C ASP A 70 1.80 5.08 23.74
N PRO A 71 1.19 3.93 23.40
CA PRO A 71 0.58 3.73 22.09
C PRO A 71 -0.55 4.72 21.77
N ASP A 72 -1.19 5.30 22.79
CA ASP A 72 -2.28 6.27 22.59
C ASP A 72 -1.77 7.71 22.38
N ASP A 73 -0.49 7.99 22.69
CA ASP A 73 0.11 9.31 22.46
C ASP A 73 0.70 9.43 21.04
N ASN A 74 -0.20 9.65 20.07
CA ASN A 74 0.17 9.89 18.68
C ASN A 74 1.14 11.08 18.51
N ARG A 75 1.09 12.09 19.39
CA ARG A 75 1.93 13.28 19.27
C ARG A 75 3.37 12.99 19.68
N ALA A 76 3.57 12.26 20.78
CA ALA A 76 4.89 11.78 21.17
C ALA A 76 5.46 10.83 20.12
N LEU A 77 4.63 9.94 19.57
CA LEU A 77 5.00 9.02 18.51
C LEU A 77 5.50 9.77 17.27
N GLU A 78 4.72 10.75 16.78
CA GLU A 78 5.07 11.62 15.66
C GLU A 78 6.41 12.32 15.89
N SER A 79 6.56 12.96 17.04
CA SER A 79 7.76 13.73 17.37
C SER A 79 9.01 12.83 17.36
N ALA A 80 8.92 11.62 17.92
CA ALA A 80 10.03 10.67 17.96
C ALA A 80 10.43 10.20 16.55
N VAL A 81 9.48 9.74 15.73
CA VAL A 81 9.78 9.25 14.38
C VAL A 81 10.26 10.38 13.46
N PHE A 82 9.68 11.58 13.57
CA PHE A 82 10.09 12.71 12.72
C PHE A 82 11.46 13.24 13.10
N LYS A 83 11.82 13.29 14.38
CA LYS A 83 13.16 13.69 14.80
C LYS A 83 14.23 12.79 14.18
N GLU A 84 14.09 11.47 14.32
CA GLU A 84 15.06 10.53 13.72
C GLU A 84 15.13 10.62 12.19
N ALA A 85 13.97 10.82 11.54
CA ALA A 85 13.91 10.98 10.10
C ALA A 85 14.58 12.28 9.64
N GLN A 86 14.39 13.40 10.35
CA GLN A 86 15.06 14.67 10.04
C GLN A 86 16.58 14.57 10.19
N GLU A 87 17.08 13.90 11.23
CA GLU A 87 18.50 13.60 11.38
C GLU A 87 19.03 12.74 10.22
N CYS A 88 18.26 11.73 9.79
CA CYS A 88 18.58 10.90 8.64
C CYS A 88 18.66 11.72 7.34
N LEU A 89 17.68 12.60 7.09
CA LEU A 89 17.65 13.48 5.93
C LEU A 89 18.84 14.45 5.93
N THR A 90 19.15 15.05 7.08
CA THR A 90 20.32 15.92 7.24
C THR A 90 21.62 15.16 6.93
N THR A 91 21.76 13.94 7.44
CA THR A 91 22.92 13.08 7.17
C THR A 91 23.05 12.74 5.69
N LEU A 92 21.93 12.42 5.02
CA LEU A 92 21.91 12.16 3.58
C LEU A 92 22.28 13.41 2.77
N SER A 93 21.76 14.58 3.17
CA SER A 93 22.08 15.85 2.53
C SER A 93 23.58 16.16 2.65
N GLN A 94 24.16 15.99 3.84
CA GLN A 94 25.61 16.13 4.05
C GLN A 94 26.41 15.13 3.22
N ARG A 95 25.93 13.88 3.12
CA ARG A 95 26.63 12.84 2.36
C ARG A 95 26.59 13.09 0.85
N LEU A 96 25.48 13.59 0.33
CA LEU A 96 25.33 13.95 -1.09
C LEU A 96 26.19 15.18 -1.42
N GLY A 97 26.23 16.17 -0.53
CA GLY A 97 26.97 17.41 -0.75
C GLY A 97 26.54 18.08 -2.06
N ASP A 98 27.52 18.42 -2.88
CA ASP A 98 27.34 19.03 -4.21
C ASP A 98 27.36 18.01 -5.36
N ASP A 99 27.58 16.73 -5.05
CA ASP A 99 27.64 15.68 -6.07
C ASP A 99 26.25 15.36 -6.63
N PRO A 100 26.17 14.92 -7.91
CA PRO A 100 24.89 14.54 -8.49
C PRO A 100 24.35 13.20 -7.96
N PHE A 101 25.22 12.35 -7.40
CA PHE A 101 24.87 11.04 -6.85
C PHE A 101 25.72 10.76 -5.60
N PHE A 102 25.29 9.85 -4.73
CA PHE A 102 25.91 9.59 -3.41
C PHE A 102 27.36 9.07 -3.47
N PHE A 103 27.81 8.58 -4.63
CA PHE A 103 29.20 8.14 -4.86
C PHE A 103 29.82 8.80 -6.10
N GLY A 104 29.46 10.07 -6.35
CA GLY A 104 30.09 10.91 -7.37
C GLY A 104 29.19 11.14 -8.58
N LYS A 105 29.72 10.95 -9.80
CA LYS A 105 29.07 11.37 -11.05
C LYS A 105 28.13 10.35 -11.69
N ARG A 106 28.16 9.09 -11.22
CA ARG A 106 27.37 8.00 -11.80
C ARG A 106 26.34 7.49 -10.78
N PRO A 107 25.13 7.14 -11.24
CA PRO A 107 24.12 6.55 -10.37
C PRO A 107 24.60 5.20 -9.84
N THR A 108 24.23 4.89 -8.60
CA THR A 108 24.52 3.64 -7.93
C THR A 108 23.25 3.02 -7.34
N SER A 109 23.34 1.78 -6.85
CA SER A 109 22.23 1.13 -6.15
C SER A 109 21.78 1.89 -4.91
N LEU A 110 22.69 2.62 -4.24
CA LEU A 110 22.32 3.46 -3.11
C LEU A 110 21.39 4.59 -3.55
N ASP A 111 21.68 5.23 -4.68
CA ASP A 111 20.85 6.30 -5.22
C ASP A 111 19.41 5.81 -5.49
N ALA A 112 19.26 4.61 -6.04
CA ALA A 112 17.94 4.00 -6.25
C ALA A 112 17.20 3.74 -4.93
N ILE A 113 17.89 3.25 -3.90
CA ILE A 113 17.29 2.99 -2.57
C ILE A 113 16.87 4.30 -1.91
N VAL A 114 17.74 5.32 -1.91
CA VAL A 114 17.44 6.64 -1.34
C VAL A 114 16.29 7.27 -2.09
N PHE A 115 16.33 7.26 -3.43
CA PHE A 115 15.25 7.75 -4.28
C PHE A 115 13.91 7.09 -3.95
N GLY A 116 13.87 5.78 -3.79
CA GLY A 116 12.64 5.05 -3.44
C GLY A 116 11.99 5.49 -2.12
N HIS A 117 12.76 6.07 -1.20
CA HIS A 117 12.22 6.63 0.05
C HIS A 117 11.88 8.13 -0.09
N LEU A 118 12.74 8.90 -0.76
CA LEU A 118 12.58 10.36 -0.85
C LEU A 118 11.52 10.78 -1.87
N ALA A 119 11.38 10.07 -2.99
CA ALA A 119 10.44 10.44 -4.04
C ALA A 119 8.98 10.36 -3.58
N PRO A 120 8.50 9.28 -2.92
CA PRO A 120 7.14 9.25 -2.37
C PRO A 120 6.93 10.35 -1.32
N LEU A 121 7.91 10.58 -0.44
CA LEU A 121 7.82 11.63 0.58
C LEU A 121 7.69 13.03 -0.04
N LEU A 122 8.44 13.31 -1.11
CA LEU A 122 8.48 14.62 -1.75
C LEU A 122 7.28 14.88 -2.66
N LYS A 123 6.79 13.84 -3.35
CA LYS A 123 5.79 13.98 -4.43
C LYS A 123 4.36 13.70 -4.00
N ALA A 124 4.14 12.93 -2.95
CA ALA A 124 2.78 12.68 -2.46
C ALA A 124 2.16 13.97 -1.90
N PRO A 125 0.88 14.26 -2.22
CA PRO A 125 0.20 15.48 -1.79
C PRO A 125 -0.38 15.31 -0.38
N PHE A 126 0.47 15.12 0.63
CA PHE A 126 0.03 14.94 2.01
C PHE A 126 -0.65 16.21 2.57
N PRO A 127 -1.84 16.08 3.19
CA PRO A 127 -2.45 17.15 3.98
C PRO A 127 -1.57 17.62 5.15
N SER A 128 -0.92 16.68 5.85
CA SER A 128 0.08 16.94 6.89
C SER A 128 1.49 16.81 6.30
N SER A 129 2.21 17.92 6.23
CA SER A 129 3.44 18.04 5.43
C SER A 129 4.70 18.33 6.25
N ALA A 130 4.69 18.17 7.58
CA ALA A 130 5.81 18.56 8.44
C ALA A 130 7.16 17.95 8.01
N LEU A 131 7.22 16.63 7.83
CA LEU A 131 8.45 15.96 7.36
C LEU A 131 8.78 16.31 5.90
N GLN A 132 7.76 16.50 5.06
CA GLN A 132 7.94 16.91 3.67
C GLN A 132 8.56 18.31 3.55
N HIS A 133 8.20 19.23 4.44
CA HIS A 133 8.81 20.57 4.50
C HIS A 133 10.29 20.50 4.84
N HIS A 134 10.70 19.64 5.77
CA HIS A 134 12.12 19.45 6.08
C HIS A 134 12.89 18.89 4.87
N LEU A 135 12.33 17.89 4.16
CA LEU A 135 12.95 17.40 2.94
C LEU A 135 13.06 18.48 1.85
N LYS A 136 12.05 19.34 1.71
CA LYS A 136 12.07 20.47 0.77
C LYS A 136 13.12 21.53 1.14
N ALA A 137 13.44 21.69 2.42
CA ALA A 137 14.51 22.58 2.87
C ALA A 137 15.92 22.03 2.57
N CYS A 138 16.04 20.72 2.31
CA CYS A 138 17.27 20.12 1.80
C CYS A 138 17.32 20.23 0.27
N ASP A 139 17.70 21.39 -0.25
CA ASP A 139 17.69 21.70 -1.69
C ASP A 139 18.43 20.66 -2.54
N ASN A 140 19.57 20.17 -2.07
CA ASN A 140 20.37 19.18 -2.79
C ASN A 140 19.66 17.82 -2.92
N LEU A 141 18.92 17.39 -1.88
CA LEU A 141 18.10 16.17 -1.92
C LEU A 141 16.88 16.35 -2.82
N ALA A 142 16.22 17.50 -2.77
CA ALA A 142 15.10 17.80 -3.66
C ALA A 142 15.54 17.85 -5.14
N ALA A 143 16.70 18.44 -5.41
CA ALA A 143 17.33 18.45 -6.73
C ALA A 143 17.73 17.05 -7.17
N PHE A 144 18.27 16.22 -6.28
CA PHE A 144 18.59 14.82 -6.53
C PHE A 144 17.35 14.01 -6.97
N VAL A 145 16.24 14.11 -6.24
CA VAL A 145 14.98 13.44 -6.60
C VAL A 145 14.48 13.92 -7.96
N SER A 146 14.51 15.24 -8.19
CA SER A 146 14.05 15.84 -9.45
C SER A 146 14.90 15.39 -10.65
N ARG A 147 16.23 15.31 -10.48
CA ARG A 147 17.17 14.81 -11.49
C ARG A 147 16.88 13.36 -11.85
N ILE A 148 16.67 12.48 -10.87
CA ILE A 148 16.37 11.06 -11.13
C ILE A 148 15.02 10.93 -11.86
N LEU A 149 13.98 11.67 -11.43
CA LEU A 149 12.69 11.67 -12.13
C LEU A 149 12.82 12.09 -13.59
N GLN A 150 13.53 13.19 -13.86
CA GLN A 150 13.70 13.67 -15.23
C GLN A 150 14.50 12.69 -16.11
N GLN A 151 15.51 12.03 -15.55
CA GLN A 151 16.41 11.18 -16.30
C GLN A 151 15.85 9.76 -16.54
N TYR A 152 15.13 9.19 -15.58
CA TYR A 152 14.70 7.78 -15.61
C TYR A 152 13.18 7.59 -15.66
N PHE A 153 12.41 8.63 -15.35
CA PHE A 153 10.94 8.61 -15.36
C PHE A 153 10.40 9.81 -16.16
N PRO A 154 10.84 10.01 -17.42
CA PRO A 154 10.39 11.14 -18.21
C PRO A 154 8.86 11.08 -18.36
N PRO A 155 8.17 12.23 -18.30
CA PRO A 155 6.74 12.26 -18.53
C PRO A 155 6.48 11.68 -19.92
N ALA A 156 5.49 10.78 -20.03
CA ALA A 156 5.09 10.24 -21.32
C ALA A 156 4.84 11.40 -22.29
N LYS A 157 5.55 11.40 -23.42
CA LYS A 157 5.30 12.39 -24.47
C LYS A 157 3.90 12.09 -24.98
N ILE A 158 2.95 12.97 -24.69
CA ILE A 158 1.62 12.92 -25.29
C ILE A 158 1.81 13.27 -26.76
N GLY A 159 2.01 12.25 -27.59
CA GLY A 159 2.09 12.30 -29.03
C GLY A 159 1.33 11.10 -29.56
N GLU A 160 0.14 11.37 -30.11
CA GLU A 160 -0.67 10.51 -30.98
C GLU A 160 -0.67 9.01 -30.66
N GLY A 161 -1.71 8.55 -29.94
CA GLY A 161 -2.23 7.20 -30.12
C GLY A 161 -2.10 6.21 -28.97
N ASP A 162 -1.78 6.62 -27.76
CA ASP A 162 -2.06 5.76 -26.59
C ASP A 162 -2.64 6.62 -25.47
N GLU A 163 -3.89 6.35 -25.16
CA GLU A 163 -4.64 7.11 -24.17
C GLU A 163 -3.95 6.95 -22.82
N THR A 164 -3.57 8.11 -22.26
CA THR A 164 -3.47 8.33 -20.82
C THR A 164 -4.37 7.37 -20.06
N TYR A 165 -3.81 6.54 -19.17
CA TYR A 165 -4.58 5.88 -18.12
C TYR A 165 -5.30 6.97 -17.31
N LYS A 166 -6.52 7.28 -17.73
CA LYS A 166 -7.53 7.97 -16.97
C LYS A 166 -8.15 6.89 -16.09
N PRO A 167 -8.22 7.05 -14.76
CA PRO A 167 -9.22 6.30 -14.03
C PRO A 167 -10.55 6.73 -14.64
N SER A 168 -11.23 5.80 -15.32
CA SER A 168 -12.57 6.00 -15.88
C SER A 168 -13.51 6.35 -14.73
N VAL A 169 -13.69 7.65 -14.52
CA VAL A 169 -14.88 8.20 -13.90
C VAL A 169 -15.70 8.69 -15.08
N ASN A 170 -16.70 7.89 -15.43
CA ASN A 170 -17.69 8.09 -16.51
C ASN A 170 -17.23 7.68 -17.92
N SER A 171 -17.19 6.38 -18.17
CA SER A 171 -17.48 5.77 -19.48
C SER A 171 -18.45 4.60 -19.25
N PRO A 172 -19.60 4.50 -19.95
CA PRO A 172 -20.64 3.51 -19.64
C PRO A 172 -20.25 2.03 -19.85
N ASP A 173 -19.05 1.77 -20.36
CA ASP A 173 -18.67 0.43 -20.84
C ASP A 173 -17.68 -0.30 -19.92
N THR A 174 -17.33 0.28 -18.75
CA THR A 174 -16.51 -0.39 -17.71
C THR A 174 -17.29 -0.67 -16.43
N ASP A 175 -18.62 -0.57 -16.47
CA ASP A 175 -19.48 -0.98 -15.35
C ASP A 175 -19.78 -2.49 -15.39
N ALA A 176 -19.63 -3.15 -16.55
CA ALA A 176 -20.03 -4.55 -16.72
C ALA A 176 -19.17 -5.53 -15.90
N ASP A 177 -17.84 -5.41 -15.90
CA ASP A 177 -16.97 -6.38 -15.22
C ASP A 177 -16.94 -6.19 -13.69
N LEU A 178 -17.02 -4.94 -13.23
CA LEU A 178 -17.05 -4.60 -11.81
C LEU A 178 -18.43 -4.83 -11.17
N THR A 179 -19.53 -4.63 -11.91
CA THR A 179 -20.85 -5.02 -11.41
C THR A 179 -21.04 -6.53 -11.47
N TRP A 180 -20.59 -7.23 -12.53
CA TRP A 180 -20.81 -8.66 -12.65
C TRP A 180 -20.09 -9.46 -11.57
N THR A 181 -18.88 -9.05 -11.16
CA THR A 181 -18.19 -9.65 -10.00
C THR A 181 -18.95 -9.41 -8.68
N ASN A 182 -19.50 -8.21 -8.46
CA ASN A 182 -20.35 -7.92 -7.30
C ASN A 182 -21.70 -8.67 -7.34
N VAL A 183 -22.27 -8.85 -8.54
CA VAL A 183 -23.50 -9.62 -8.77
C VAL A 183 -23.27 -11.11 -8.55
N ILE A 184 -22.16 -11.68 -9.02
CA ILE A 184 -21.80 -13.07 -8.71
C ILE A 184 -21.56 -13.24 -7.23
N LEU A 185 -20.83 -12.32 -6.60
CA LEU A 185 -20.54 -12.44 -5.17
C LEU A 185 -21.83 -12.39 -4.35
N SER A 186 -22.71 -11.42 -4.64
CA SER A 186 -24.00 -11.31 -3.95
C SER A 186 -24.92 -12.50 -4.24
N ALA A 187 -24.95 -12.99 -5.48
CA ALA A 187 -25.68 -14.21 -5.84
C ALA A 187 -25.11 -15.44 -5.11
N ALA A 188 -23.79 -15.60 -5.03
CA ALA A 188 -23.14 -16.68 -4.30
C ALA A 188 -23.43 -16.61 -2.80
N VAL A 189 -23.37 -15.42 -2.20
CA VAL A 189 -23.73 -15.20 -0.78
C VAL A 189 -25.20 -15.52 -0.55
N ALA A 190 -26.10 -15.09 -1.44
CA ALA A 190 -27.53 -15.38 -1.34
C ALA A 190 -27.80 -16.89 -1.48
N VAL A 191 -27.16 -17.57 -2.43
CA VAL A 191 -27.28 -19.03 -2.59
C VAL A 191 -26.75 -19.75 -1.36
N CYS A 192 -25.58 -19.37 -0.84
CA CYS A 192 -25.04 -19.93 0.40
C CYS A 192 -25.99 -19.71 1.60
N ALA A 193 -26.57 -18.52 1.73
CA ALA A 193 -27.52 -18.21 2.79
C ALA A 193 -28.82 -19.00 2.64
N MET A 194 -29.35 -19.14 1.42
CA MET A 194 -30.56 -19.92 1.12
C MET A 194 -30.34 -21.41 1.38
N VAL A 195 -29.20 -21.96 0.94
CA VAL A 195 -28.81 -23.35 1.21
C VAL A 195 -28.66 -23.57 2.71
N GLY A 196 -27.92 -22.70 3.42
CA GLY A 196 -27.76 -22.77 4.87
C GLY A 196 -29.10 -22.68 5.62
N TYR A 197 -29.98 -21.77 5.20
CA TYR A 197 -31.32 -21.65 5.75
C TYR A 197 -32.18 -22.90 5.48
N ALA A 198 -32.13 -23.46 4.27
CA ALA A 198 -32.88 -24.67 3.92
C ALA A 198 -32.45 -25.89 4.76
N PHE A 199 -31.14 -26.01 5.03
CA PHE A 199 -30.62 -27.03 5.95
C PHE A 199 -31.02 -26.77 7.40
N MET A 200 -30.92 -25.53 7.90
CA MET A 200 -31.26 -25.21 9.30
C MET A 200 -32.75 -25.27 9.59
N SER A 201 -33.61 -24.93 8.62
CA SER A 201 -35.06 -24.99 8.75
C SER A 201 -35.63 -26.40 8.59
N GLY A 202 -34.79 -27.40 8.27
CA GLY A 202 -35.21 -28.79 8.10
C GLY A 202 -36.06 -29.05 6.85
N LEU A 203 -35.98 -28.16 5.85
CA LEU A 203 -36.76 -28.22 4.61
C LEU A 203 -36.23 -29.25 3.59
N VAL A 204 -35.03 -29.80 3.82
CA VAL A 204 -34.41 -30.81 2.97
C VAL A 204 -34.41 -32.16 3.71
N GLN A 205 -35.28 -33.07 3.30
CA GLN A 205 -35.17 -34.49 3.65
C GLN A 205 -34.26 -35.17 2.63
N ILE A 206 -33.13 -35.71 3.08
CA ILE A 206 -32.22 -36.48 2.24
C ILE A 206 -32.80 -37.89 2.15
N GLU A 207 -33.49 -38.19 1.05
CA GLU A 207 -33.94 -39.55 0.74
C GLU A 207 -32.76 -40.28 0.09
N ILE A 208 -32.14 -41.18 0.85
CA ILE A 208 -31.11 -42.09 0.35
C ILE A 208 -31.85 -43.30 -0.20
N ASP A 209 -31.91 -43.40 -1.52
CA ASP A 209 -32.48 -44.56 -2.22
C ASP A 209 -31.47 -45.72 -2.09
N GLU A 210 -31.80 -46.71 -1.26
CA GLU A 210 -31.04 -47.97 -1.19
C GLU A 210 -31.48 -48.87 -2.35
N PRO A 211 -30.56 -49.42 -3.16
CA PRO A 211 -30.91 -50.31 -4.27
C PRO A 211 -31.54 -51.60 -3.74
N GLN A 212 -32.74 -51.89 -4.24
CA GLN A 212 -33.54 -53.07 -3.91
C GLN A 212 -32.95 -54.30 -4.61
N ASP A 213 -32.26 -55.17 -3.87
CA ASP A 213 -31.81 -56.48 -4.34
C ASP A 213 -33.01 -57.44 -4.41
N ASP A 214 -33.41 -57.81 -5.62
CA ASP A 214 -34.38 -58.86 -5.89
C ASP A 214 -33.76 -60.24 -5.58
N GLU A 215 -34.03 -60.80 -4.39
CA GLU A 215 -33.63 -62.16 -4.05
C GLU A 215 -34.68 -63.18 -4.53
N GLU A 216 -34.39 -63.79 -5.69
CA GLU A 216 -35.06 -64.97 -6.24
C GLU A 216 -35.15 -66.10 -5.20
N THR A 217 -36.37 -66.47 -4.84
CA THR A 217 -36.68 -67.58 -3.92
C THR A 217 -36.39 -68.92 -4.59
N LYS A 218 -35.36 -69.64 -4.12
CA LYS A 218 -35.12 -71.05 -4.47
C LYS A 218 -36.26 -71.93 -3.97
N GLY A 219 -36.92 -72.61 -4.90
CA GLY A 219 -37.88 -73.68 -4.63
C GLY A 219 -37.25 -74.86 -3.89
N THR A 220 -38.07 -75.46 -3.02
CA THR A 220 -37.87 -76.81 -2.44
C THR A 220 -38.64 -77.82 -3.26
#